data_AF-A0A2K4WFR8-F1
#
_entry.id   AF-A0A2K4WFR8-F1
#
_cell.length_a   1.000
_cell.length_b   1.000
_cell.length_c   1.000
_cell.angle_alpha   90.00
_cell.angle_beta   90.00
_cell.angle_gamma   90.00
#
_symmetry.space_group_name_H-M   'P 1'
#
loop_
_entity.id
_entity.type
_entity.pdbx_description
1 polymer ?
#
loop_
_entity_poly.entity_id
_entity_poly.type
_entity_poly.pdbx_seq_one_letter_code
_entity_poly.pdbx_strand_id
1 'polypeptide(L)'
;MDNQAEIPDLADLERLAESATKGEWTCAKRADGRFWHIASGNQAIGSTLAASNKANPRYAAMFEANARFIAAASPIVVLALISEIQALREDADRYRWLRDKSESGHSFYLSVPLWLSGIRFRKEDVDAGIDAAKGSGEPS
;
A
#
# COMPACT_ATOMS: atom_id res chain seq x y z
N MET A 1 -0.58 -24.68 7.02
CA MET A 1 -1.46 -24.11 5.98
C MET A 1 -0.97 -22.71 5.76
N ASP A 2 -0.12 -22.53 4.75
CA ASP A 2 0.37 -21.22 4.36
C ASP A 2 -0.77 -20.49 3.67
N ASN A 3 -1.52 -19.69 4.43
CA ASN A 3 -2.45 -18.70 3.91
C ASN A 3 -1.64 -17.50 3.37
N GLN A 4 -0.75 -17.73 2.41
CA GLN A 4 -0.31 -16.63 1.55
C GLN A 4 -1.48 -16.36 0.61
N ALA A 5 -2.39 -15.50 1.07
CA ALA A 5 -3.37 -14.90 0.19
C ALA A 5 -2.61 -14.33 -1.01
N GLU A 6 -2.99 -14.77 -2.22
CA GLU A 6 -2.43 -14.25 -3.45
C GLU A 6 -2.65 -12.73 -3.43
N ILE A 7 -1.55 -11.98 -3.38
CA ILE A 7 -1.61 -10.52 -3.30
C ILE A 7 -2.21 -10.06 -4.62
N PRO A 8 -3.34 -9.33 -4.61
CA PRO A 8 -3.96 -8.83 -5.83
C PRO A 8 -2.95 -8.05 -6.65
N ASP A 9 -3.03 -8.16 -7.98
CA ASP A 9 -2.27 -7.29 -8.86
C ASP A 9 -2.62 -5.83 -8.55
N LEU A 10 -1.59 -5.01 -8.33
CA LEU A 10 -1.77 -3.60 -7.94
C LEU A 10 -2.43 -2.80 -9.06
N ALA A 11 -2.15 -3.13 -10.33
CA ALA A 11 -2.76 -2.44 -11.46
C ALA A 11 -4.27 -2.69 -11.51
N ASP A 12 -4.70 -3.92 -11.23
CA ASP A 12 -6.12 -4.26 -11.12
C ASP A 12 -6.78 -3.58 -9.93
N LEU A 13 -6.10 -3.54 -8.78
CA LEU A 13 -6.63 -2.87 -7.59
C LEU A 13 -6.75 -1.35 -7.79
N GLU A 14 -5.79 -0.73 -8.46
CA GLU A 14 -5.80 0.68 -8.86
C GLU A 14 -7.00 0.98 -9.76
N ARG A 15 -7.17 0.20 -10.84
CA ARG A 15 -8.30 0.33 -11.77
C ARG A 15 -9.65 0.19 -11.05
N LEU A 16 -9.77 -0.77 -10.13
CA LEU A 16 -10.98 -0.94 -9.32
C LEU A 16 -11.23 0.28 -8.43
N ALA A 17 -10.22 0.78 -7.74
CA ALA A 17 -10.32 1.96 -6.89
C ALA A 17 -10.69 3.23 -7.68
N GLU A 18 -10.10 3.46 -8.86
CA GLU A 18 -10.45 4.61 -9.71
C GLU A 18 -11.90 4.58 -10.19
N SER A 19 -12.43 3.37 -10.47
CA SER A 19 -13.81 3.17 -10.92
C SER A 19 -14.85 3.29 -9.80
N ALA A 20 -14.41 3.18 -8.54
CA ALA A 20 -15.29 3.20 -7.39
C ALA A 20 -15.80 4.62 -7.09
N THR A 21 -16.85 4.71 -6.27
CA THR A 21 -17.45 6.00 -5.91
C THR A 21 -16.43 6.87 -5.18
N LYS A 22 -16.16 8.06 -5.73
CA LYS A 22 -15.21 9.02 -5.17
C LYS A 22 -15.72 9.65 -3.87
N GLY A 23 -14.79 10.09 -3.04
CA GLY A 23 -15.06 10.78 -1.77
C GLY A 23 -14.89 9.88 -0.55
N GLU A 24 -15.09 10.48 0.63
CA GLU A 24 -14.99 9.77 1.90
C GLU A 24 -16.11 8.74 2.03
N TRP A 25 -15.73 7.51 2.37
CA TRP A 25 -16.70 6.47 2.70
C TRP A 25 -16.87 6.43 4.20
N THR A 26 -18.10 6.62 4.67
CA THR A 26 -18.44 6.53 6.09
C THR A 26 -19.37 5.35 6.33
N CYS A 27 -19.12 4.57 7.37
CA CYS A 27 -20.08 3.58 7.87
C CYS A 27 -21.23 4.32 8.59
N ALA A 28 -22.48 4.08 8.16
CA ALA A 28 -23.64 4.66 8.83
C ALA A 28 -23.75 4.19 10.29
N LYS A 29 -24.26 5.05 11.18
CA LYS A 29 -24.42 4.74 12.62
C LYS A 29 -25.50 3.70 12.93
N ARG A 30 -26.31 3.33 11.94
CA ARG A 30 -27.43 2.39 12.10
C ARG A 30 -27.50 1.46 10.89
N ALA A 31 -27.72 0.18 11.16
CA ALA A 31 -28.21 -0.77 10.17
C ALA A 31 -29.72 -0.59 9.98
N ASP A 32 -30.21 -0.71 8.76
CA ASP A 32 -31.66 -0.70 8.42
C ASP A 32 -32.29 -2.10 8.53
N GLY A 33 -31.78 -2.91 9.45
CA GLY A 33 -32.21 -4.29 9.68
C GLY A 33 -31.26 -5.30 9.06
N ARG A 34 -31.23 -5.43 7.71
CA ARG A 34 -30.42 -6.46 7.03
C ARG A 34 -29.07 -5.97 6.54
N PHE A 35 -28.87 -4.66 6.41
CA PHE A 35 -27.69 -4.09 5.76
C PHE A 35 -27.00 -3.03 6.61
N TRP A 36 -25.69 -2.92 6.43
CA TRP A 36 -24.88 -1.77 6.85
C TRP A 36 -24.55 -0.92 5.66
N HIS A 37 -24.63 0.39 5.83
CA HIS A 37 -24.47 1.33 4.73
C HIS A 37 -23.09 1.98 4.70
N ILE A 38 -22.54 2.13 3.50
CA ILE A 38 -21.29 2.85 3.19
C ILE A 38 -21.56 3.96 2.17
N ALA A 39 -20.61 4.88 1.97
CA ALA A 39 -20.71 6.00 1.03
C ALA A 39 -22.00 6.85 1.22
N SER A 40 -22.24 7.33 2.45
CA SER A 40 -23.41 8.14 2.82
C SER A 40 -24.78 7.48 2.59
N GLY A 41 -24.87 6.14 2.58
CA GLY A 41 -26.14 5.43 2.38
C GLY A 41 -26.38 4.94 0.96
N ASN A 42 -25.47 5.21 0.03
CA ASN A 42 -25.63 4.85 -1.37
C ASN A 42 -25.28 3.39 -1.69
N GLN A 43 -24.61 2.70 -0.77
CA GLN A 43 -24.23 1.30 -0.91
C GLN A 43 -24.43 0.56 0.41
N ALA A 44 -24.74 -0.73 0.33
CA ALA A 44 -25.07 -1.57 1.49
C ALA A 44 -24.30 -2.90 1.47
N ILE A 45 -23.82 -3.32 2.64
CA ILE A 45 -23.19 -4.63 2.90
C ILE A 45 -24.11 -5.42 3.81
N GLY A 46 -24.51 -6.61 3.38
CA GLY A 46 -25.33 -7.53 4.17
C GLY A 46 -25.12 -8.97 3.73
N SER A 47 -25.52 -9.92 4.56
CA SER A 47 -25.58 -11.34 4.19
C SER A 47 -27.01 -11.78 3.90
N THR A 48 -27.17 -12.99 3.36
CA THR A 48 -28.48 -13.64 3.21
C THR A 48 -29.23 -13.80 4.54
N LEU A 49 -28.52 -13.73 5.67
CA LEU A 49 -29.08 -13.65 7.02
C LEU A 49 -29.15 -12.20 7.51
N ALA A 50 -30.30 -11.82 8.07
CA ALA A 50 -30.56 -10.49 8.60
C ALA A 50 -29.63 -10.15 9.78
N ALA A 51 -28.81 -9.11 9.62
CA ALA A 51 -27.92 -8.55 10.62
C ALA A 51 -28.64 -7.62 11.62
N SER A 52 -29.80 -8.02 12.14
CA SER A 52 -30.49 -7.19 13.12
C SER A 52 -29.77 -7.29 14.47
N ASN A 53 -29.34 -6.16 15.03
CA ASN A 53 -28.73 -6.12 16.37
C ASN A 53 -29.68 -6.69 17.45
N LYS A 54 -31.00 -6.57 17.22
CA LYS A 54 -32.04 -7.11 18.11
C LYS A 54 -32.23 -8.62 17.97
N ALA A 55 -32.03 -9.18 16.78
CA ALA A 55 -32.28 -10.59 16.51
C ALA A 55 -31.03 -11.46 16.60
N ASN A 56 -29.86 -10.91 16.26
CA ASN A 56 -28.62 -11.67 16.25
C ASN A 56 -27.38 -10.76 16.43
N PRO A 57 -27.01 -10.43 17.68
CA PRO A 57 -25.98 -9.42 18.00
C PRO A 57 -24.58 -9.80 17.50
N ARG A 58 -24.25 -11.10 17.46
CA ARG A 58 -22.93 -11.58 16.98
C ARG A 58 -22.74 -11.28 15.49
N TYR A 59 -23.75 -11.53 14.67
CA TYR A 59 -23.70 -11.22 13.24
C TYR A 59 -23.72 -9.71 13.00
N ALA A 60 -24.55 -8.97 13.74
CA ALA A 60 -24.60 -7.51 13.65
C ALA A 60 -23.21 -6.87 13.87
N ALA A 61 -22.49 -7.29 14.92
CA ALA A 61 -21.13 -6.83 15.21
C ALA A 61 -20.11 -7.19 14.12
N MET A 62 -20.19 -8.41 13.56
CA MET A 62 -19.33 -8.83 12.44
C MET A 62 -19.53 -7.95 11.20
N PHE A 63 -20.78 -7.67 10.82
CA PHE A 63 -21.04 -6.83 9.65
C PHE A 63 -20.70 -5.35 9.88
N GLU A 64 -20.88 -4.85 11.11
CA GLU A 64 -20.43 -3.51 11.50
C GLU A 64 -18.91 -3.37 11.35
N ALA A 65 -18.16 -4.38 11.79
CA ALA A 65 -16.72 -4.44 11.63
C ALA A 65 -16.31 -4.47 10.14
N ASN A 66 -16.97 -5.28 9.32
CA ASN A 66 -16.71 -5.34 7.88
C ASN A 66 -17.01 -4.01 7.18
N ALA A 67 -18.15 -3.38 7.50
CA ALA A 67 -18.53 -2.09 6.92
C ALA A 67 -17.55 -0.98 7.32
N ARG A 68 -17.09 -0.97 8.57
CA ARG A 68 -16.04 -0.04 9.03
C ARG A 68 -14.71 -0.27 8.32
N PHE A 69 -14.29 -1.52 8.15
CA PHE A 69 -13.07 -1.85 7.42
C PHE A 69 -13.15 -1.38 5.97
N ILE A 70 -14.25 -1.68 5.27
CA ILE A 70 -14.46 -1.25 3.88
C ILE A 70 -14.53 0.28 3.75
N ALA A 71 -15.19 0.95 4.69
CA ALA A 71 -15.22 2.41 4.73
C ALA A 71 -13.82 3.01 4.94
N ALA A 72 -13.01 2.43 5.83
CA ALA A 72 -11.63 2.85 6.06
C ALA A 72 -10.74 2.57 4.83
N ALA A 73 -10.93 1.43 4.17
CA ALA A 73 -10.31 1.06 2.89
C ALA A 73 -11.03 1.71 1.70
N SER A 74 -11.46 2.96 1.86
CA SER A 74 -12.08 3.73 0.78
C SER A 74 -11.15 3.83 -0.45
N PRO A 75 -11.68 4.05 -1.65
CA PRO A 75 -10.88 4.07 -2.87
C PRO A 75 -9.70 5.06 -2.82
N ILE A 76 -9.89 6.23 -2.20
CA ILE A 76 -8.83 7.23 -2.03
C ILE A 76 -7.69 6.72 -1.14
N VAL A 77 -8.01 5.97 -0.08
CA VAL A 77 -7.02 5.37 0.82
C VAL A 77 -6.26 4.26 0.09
N VAL A 78 -6.97 3.41 -0.67
CA VAL A 78 -6.35 2.36 -1.47
C VAL A 78 -5.39 2.94 -2.50
N LEU A 79 -5.79 3.99 -3.23
CA LEU A 79 -4.92 4.67 -4.21
C LEU A 79 -3.67 5.28 -3.54
N ALA A 80 -3.83 5.89 -2.36
CA ALA A 80 -2.69 6.42 -1.61
C ALA A 80 -1.71 5.31 -1.19
N LEU A 81 -2.22 4.18 -0.72
CA LEU A 81 -1.40 3.01 -0.36
C LEU A 81 -0.69 2.40 -1.58
N ILE A 82 -1.37 2.34 -2.74
CA ILE A 82 -0.76 1.86 -3.99
C ILE A 82 0.42 2.77 -4.38
N SER A 83 0.22 4.09 -4.33
CA SER A 83 1.28 5.06 -4.62
C SER A 83 2.47 4.92 -3.67
N GLU A 84 2.23 4.72 -2.37
CA GLU A 84 3.28 4.47 -1.38
C GLU A 84 4.03 3.17 -1.66
N ILE A 85 3.33 2.08 -1.99
CA ILE A 85 3.94 0.79 -2.34
C ILE A 85 4.80 0.91 -3.61
N GLN A 86 4.34 1.64 -4.63
CA GLN A 86 5.11 1.88 -5.86
C GLN A 86 6.41 2.64 -5.54
N ALA A 87 6.34 3.73 -4.77
CA ALA A 87 7.53 4.48 -4.35
C ALA A 87 8.52 3.62 -3.56
N LEU A 88 8.03 2.77 -2.64
CA LEU A 88 8.87 1.86 -1.87
C LEU A 88 9.53 0.78 -2.75
N ARG A 89 8.84 0.30 -3.78
CA ARG A 89 9.41 -0.66 -4.74
C ARG A 89 10.50 -0.02 -5.59
N GLU A 90 10.28 1.21 -6.06
CA GLU A 90 11.29 1.97 -6.80
C GLU A 90 12.55 2.21 -5.96
N ASP A 91 12.38 2.65 -4.70
CA ASP A 91 13.48 2.83 -3.76
C ASP A 91 14.22 1.49 -3.53
N ALA A 92 13.50 0.40 -3.27
CA ALA A 92 14.11 -0.91 -3.07
C ALA A 92 14.89 -1.39 -4.30
N ASP A 93 14.36 -1.19 -5.51
CA ASP A 93 15.02 -1.57 -6.75
C ASP A 93 16.26 -0.72 -7.03
N ARG A 94 16.25 0.57 -6.65
CA ARG A 94 17.44 1.42 -6.68
C ARG A 94 18.57 0.86 -5.82
N TYR A 95 18.29 0.49 -4.58
CA TYR A 95 19.31 -0.05 -3.67
C TYR A 95 19.74 -1.48 -4.03
N ARG A 96 18.85 -2.31 -4.57
CA ARG A 96 19.21 -3.63 -5.13
C ARG A 96 20.17 -3.48 -6.30
N TRP A 97 19.87 -2.59 -7.24
CA TRP A 97 20.76 -2.32 -8.38
C TRP A 97 22.16 -1.89 -7.90
N LEU A 98 22.23 -0.97 -6.93
CA LEU A 98 23.51 -0.51 -6.37
C LEU A 98 24.29 -1.66 -5.75
N ARG A 99 23.62 -2.50 -4.95
CA ARG A 99 24.25 -3.67 -4.33
C ARG A 99 24.80 -4.62 -5.38
N ASP A 100 23.99 -4.98 -6.37
CA ASP A 100 24.37 -5.96 -7.39
C ASP A 100 25.53 -5.44 -8.28
N LYS A 101 25.60 -4.12 -8.52
CA LYS A 101 26.75 -3.48 -9.21
C LYS A 101 27.98 -3.29 -8.33
N SER A 102 27.81 -3.22 -7.01
CA SER A 102 28.90 -3.10 -6.04
C SER A 102 29.67 -4.41 -5.82
N GLU A 103 29.20 -5.55 -6.33
CA GLU A 103 29.84 -6.87 -6.19
C GLU A 103 31.03 -7.11 -7.14
N SER A 104 31.78 -6.07 -7.52
CA SER A 104 33.09 -6.29 -8.15
C SER A 104 34.05 -6.94 -7.14
N GLY A 105 34.65 -8.08 -7.49
CA GLY A 105 35.43 -8.99 -6.62
C GLY A 105 36.72 -8.43 -5.99
N HIS A 106 36.87 -7.12 -5.90
CA HIS A 106 37.83 -6.49 -5.03
C HIS A 106 37.09 -6.06 -3.77
N SER A 107 37.46 -6.63 -2.62
CA SER A 107 37.11 -6.06 -1.32
C SER A 107 37.61 -4.62 -1.30
N PHE A 108 36.73 -3.68 -1.67
CA PHE A 108 37.03 -2.27 -1.55
C PHE A 108 37.06 -1.99 -0.06
N TYR A 109 38.24 -2.12 0.55
CA TYR A 109 38.59 -1.34 1.72
C TYR A 109 38.60 0.13 1.26
N LEU A 110 37.41 0.71 1.03
CA LEU A 110 37.22 2.13 1.25
C LEU A 110 37.36 2.29 2.75
N SER A 111 38.60 2.39 3.23
CA SER A 111 38.85 3.16 4.44
C SER A 111 38.19 4.50 4.15
N VAL A 112 37.00 4.75 4.73
CA VAL A 112 36.32 6.03 4.59
C VAL A 112 37.37 7.06 4.93
N PRO A 113 37.85 7.86 3.95
CA PRO A 113 38.92 8.79 4.22
C PRO A 113 38.56 9.62 5.45
N LEU A 114 39.48 9.85 6.38
CA LEU A 114 39.19 10.59 7.62
C LEU A 114 38.51 11.95 7.35
N TRP A 115 38.72 12.54 6.17
CA TRP A 115 38.07 13.79 5.76
C TRP A 115 36.60 13.62 5.28
N LEU A 116 36.18 12.41 4.90
CA LEU A 116 34.77 12.03 4.69
C LEU A 116 34.05 11.71 6.01
N SER A 117 34.78 11.55 7.12
CA SER A 117 34.15 11.38 8.43
C SER A 117 33.33 12.61 8.79
N GLY A 118 32.01 12.45 8.89
CA GLY A 118 31.06 13.53 9.14
C GLY A 118 30.30 14.05 7.91
N ILE A 119 30.69 13.69 6.70
CA ILE A 119 29.90 14.00 5.49
C ILE A 119 28.76 12.97 5.42
N ARG A 120 27.53 13.45 5.59
CA ARG A 120 26.33 12.68 5.24
C ARG A 120 25.85 13.15 3.88
N PHE A 121 25.84 12.26 2.90
CA PHE A 121 25.16 12.51 1.64
C PHE A 121 23.66 12.60 1.92
N ARG A 122 22.99 13.60 1.32
CA ARG A 122 21.54 13.71 1.41
C ARG A 122 20.91 12.59 0.59
N LYS A 123 19.74 12.10 1.02
CA LYS A 123 19.03 11.01 0.32
C LYS A 123 18.82 11.36 -1.15
N GLU A 124 18.42 12.60 -1.41
CA GLU A 124 18.10 13.10 -2.74
C GLU A 124 19.32 13.08 -3.66
N ASP A 125 20.50 13.44 -3.14
CA ASP A 125 21.76 13.45 -3.90
C ASP A 125 22.21 12.03 -4.23
N VAL A 126 22.08 11.10 -3.27
CA VAL A 126 22.41 9.67 -3.47
C VAL A 126 21.46 9.03 -4.47
N ASP A 127 20.15 9.22 -4.30
CA ASP A 127 19.13 8.64 -5.16
C ASP A 127 19.29 9.14 -6.61
N ALA A 128 19.49 10.45 -6.80
CA ALA A 128 19.74 11.04 -8.12
C ALA A 128 21.03 10.52 -8.78
N GLY A 129 22.10 10.33 -8.00
CA GLY A 129 23.35 9.76 -8.49
C GLY A 129 23.17 8.32 -9.00
N ILE A 130 22.42 7.49 -8.25
CA ILE A 130 22.13 6.11 -8.67
C ILE A 130 21.21 6.11 -9.90
N ASP A 131 20.17 6.94 -9.94
CA ASP A 131 19.24 7.00 -11.08
C ASP A 131 19.94 7.47 -12.37
N ALA A 132 20.86 8.44 -12.26
CA ALA A 132 21.72 8.84 -13.38
C ALA A 132 22.59 7.69 -13.89
N ALA A 133 23.22 6.93 -12.97
CA ALA A 133 24.05 5.78 -13.32
C ALA A 133 23.26 4.62 -13.93
N LYS A 134 22.01 4.39 -13.48
CA LYS A 134 21.07 3.45 -14.10
C LYS A 134 20.69 3.86 -15.52
N GLY A 135 20.47 5.16 -15.75
CA GLY A 135 20.05 5.71 -17.04
C GLY A 135 21.15 5.82 -18.09
N SER A 136 22.42 5.93 -17.68
CA SER A 136 23.56 6.04 -18.60
C SER A 136 23.96 4.72 -19.28
N GLY A 137 23.31 3.61 -18.93
CA GLY A 137 23.45 2.33 -19.64
C GLY A 137 24.86 1.75 -19.60
N GLU A 138 25.62 1.95 -18.51
CA GLU A 138 26.93 1.29 -18.36
C GLU A 138 26.73 -0.23 -18.51
N PRO A 139 27.29 -0.84 -19.57
CA PRO A 139 27.02 -2.22 -19.90
C PRO A 139 27.55 -3.13 -18.79
N SER A 140 26.78 -4.18 -18.51
CA SER A 140 27.26 -5.34 -17.72
C SER A 140 28.45 -6.01 -18.36
#